data_AF-A0A1B0G7U4-F1
#
_entry.id   AF-A0A1B0G7U4-F1
#
_cell.length_a   1.000
_cell.length_b   1.000
_cell.length_c   1.000
_cell.angle_alpha   90.00
_cell.angle_beta   90.00
_cell.angle_gamma   90.00
#
_symmetry.space_group_name_H-M   'P 1'
#
loop_
_entity.id
_entity.type
_entity.pdbx_description
1 polymer ?
#
loop_
_entity_poly.entity_id
_entity_poly.type
_entity_poly.pdbx_seq_one_letter_code
_entity_poly.pdbx_strand_id
1 'polypeptide(L)'
;MEAELQKFFRGGWTQTPFSVRILDFCKEMKDTRSIVYETWSGHLFPEDLQCFGKGIRYRHHPFTVNVDVEALINMEGRYKFVTIFRAYDEDNRLRPEVICLGVPGDIIKV
;
A
#
# COMPACT_ATOMS: atom_id res chain seq x y z
N MET A 1 -6.20 5.67 -3.11
CA MET A 1 -4.81 5.34 -2.72
C MET A 1 -3.98 5.19 -3.97
N GLU A 2 -2.80 5.81 -3.99
CA GLU A 2 -1.79 5.64 -5.03
C GLU A 2 -0.55 5.09 -4.37
N ALA A 3 0.04 4.05 -4.95
CA ALA A 3 1.28 3.44 -4.47
C ALA A 3 2.27 3.35 -5.63
N GLU A 4 3.52 3.71 -5.36
CA GLU A 4 4.62 3.64 -6.32
C GLU A 4 5.79 2.91 -5.71
N LEU A 5 6.43 2.05 -6.50
CA LEU A 5 7.68 1.43 -6.13
C LEU A 5 8.85 2.26 -6.67
N GLN A 6 9.73 2.72 -5.78
CA GLN A 6 10.92 3.49 -6.13
C GLN A 6 12.18 2.69 -5.85
N LYS A 7 13.12 2.66 -6.80
CA LYS A 7 14.43 2.01 -6.66
C LYS A 7 15.46 3.02 -6.18
N PHE A 8 16.29 2.65 -5.22
CA PHE A 8 17.45 3.44 -4.85
C PHE A 8 18.58 3.22 -5.85
N PHE A 9 19.01 4.28 -6.54
CA PHE A 9 20.08 4.22 -7.53
C PHE A 9 20.95 5.46 -7.43
N ARG A 10 22.28 5.25 -7.34
CA ARG A 10 23.31 6.32 -7.32
C ARG A 10 23.02 7.47 -6.34
N GLY A 11 22.53 7.15 -5.15
CA GLY A 11 22.27 8.15 -4.09
C GLY A 11 20.87 8.79 -4.14
N GLY A 12 20.04 8.45 -5.13
CA GLY A 12 18.69 8.97 -5.29
C GLY A 12 17.62 7.88 -5.36
N TRP A 13 16.37 8.29 -5.22
CA TRP A 13 15.20 7.43 -5.44
C TRP A 13 14.64 7.69 -6.84
N THR A 14 14.57 6.64 -7.66
CA THR A 14 14.04 6.70 -9.02
C THR A 14 12.76 5.89 -9.11
N GLN A 15 11.72 6.47 -9.68
CA GLN A 15 10.44 5.80 -9.88
C GLN A 15 10.61 4.61 -10.84
N THR A 16 9.95 3.50 -10.53
CA THR A 16 9.89 2.34 -11.42
C THR A 16 8.57 2.32 -12.18
N PRO A 17 8.41 1.47 -13.22
CA PRO A 17 7.12 1.29 -13.89
C PRO A 17 6.01 0.69 -12.99
N PHE A 18 6.36 0.19 -11.80
CA PHE A 18 5.40 -0.43 -10.90
C PHE A 18 4.69 0.64 -10.07
N SER A 19 3.44 0.89 -10.42
CA SER A 19 2.52 1.74 -9.68
C SER A 19 1.14 1.11 -9.61
N VAL A 20 0.46 1.28 -8.49
CA VAL A 20 -0.91 0.81 -8.27
C VAL A 20 -1.77 2.00 -7.89
N ARG A 21 -2.95 2.09 -8.49
CA ARG A 21 -3.97 3.07 -8.13
C ARG A 21 -5.25 2.37 -7.73
N ILE A 22 -5.66 2.60 -6.49
CA ILE A 22 -6.91 2.10 -5.93
C ILE A 22 -7.85 3.28 -5.74
N LEU A 23 -8.97 3.26 -6.46
CA LEU A 23 -9.96 4.34 -6.43
C LEU A 23 -10.76 4.33 -5.12
N ASP A 24 -11.34 3.18 -4.77
CA ASP A 24 -12.12 3.01 -3.54
C ASP A 24 -11.39 2.10 -2.56
N PHE A 25 -10.49 2.71 -1.77
CA PHE A 25 -9.67 1.96 -0.82
C PHE A 25 -10.52 1.26 0.26
N CYS A 26 -11.65 1.85 0.66
CA CYS A 26 -12.49 1.28 1.70
C CYS A 26 -13.29 0.07 1.23
N LYS A 27 -13.67 0.03 -0.04
CA LYS A 27 -14.21 -1.17 -0.68
C LYS A 27 -13.14 -2.26 -0.78
N GLU A 28 -11.95 -1.92 -1.26
CA GLU A 28 -10.84 -2.88 -1.40
C GLU A 28 -10.42 -3.50 -0.05
N MET A 29 -10.52 -2.75 1.05
CA MET A 29 -10.28 -3.29 2.40
C MET A 29 -11.22 -4.44 2.80
N LYS A 30 -12.37 -4.59 2.14
CA LYS A 30 -13.39 -5.62 2.45
C LYS A 30 -13.51 -6.68 1.37
N ASP A 31 -12.94 -6.46 0.19
CA ASP A 31 -12.98 -7.44 -0.89
C ASP A 31 -11.87 -8.47 -0.67
N THR A 32 -12.25 -9.72 -0.39
CA THR A 32 -11.32 -10.82 -0.11
C THR A 32 -10.41 -11.17 -1.28
N ARG A 33 -10.71 -10.68 -2.48
CA ARG A 33 -9.88 -10.84 -3.68
C ARG A 33 -8.98 -9.62 -3.95
N SER A 34 -9.07 -8.58 -3.12
CA SER A 34 -8.22 -7.41 -3.24
C SER A 34 -6.84 -7.68 -2.68
N ILE A 35 -5.82 -7.14 -3.35
CA ILE A 35 -4.45 -7.10 -2.83
C ILE A 35 -4.39 -6.40 -1.47
N VAL A 36 -5.27 -5.42 -1.19
CA VAL A 36 -5.33 -4.73 0.11
C VAL A 36 -5.78 -5.67 1.21
N TYR A 37 -6.77 -6.52 0.91
CA TYR A 37 -7.27 -7.51 1.84
C TYR A 37 -6.24 -8.60 2.09
N GLU A 38 -5.68 -9.17 1.03
CA GLU A 38 -4.69 -10.23 1.10
C GLU A 38 -3.42 -9.80 1.85
N THR A 39 -2.91 -8.59 1.60
CA THR A 39 -1.64 -8.14 2.18
C THR A 39 -1.80 -7.41 3.52
N TRP A 40 -3.02 -7.00 3.90
CA TRP A 40 -3.20 -6.18 5.10
C TRP A 40 -4.54 -6.37 5.80
N SER A 41 -5.66 -5.95 5.20
CA SER A 41 -6.91 -5.79 5.98
C SER A 41 -7.54 -7.13 6.38
N GLY A 42 -7.22 -8.23 5.71
CA GLY A 42 -7.58 -9.58 6.12
C GLY A 42 -6.91 -10.06 7.41
N HIS A 43 -5.87 -9.37 7.87
CA HIS A 43 -5.17 -9.67 9.14
C HIS A 43 -5.68 -8.83 10.31
N LEU A 44 -6.64 -7.92 10.07
CA LEU A 44 -7.29 -7.14 11.11
C LEU A 44 -8.21 -8.00 11.97
N PHE A 45 -8.38 -7.59 13.23
CA PHE A 45 -9.51 -8.10 14.01
C PHE A 45 -10.83 -7.71 13.34
N PRO A 46 -11.84 -8.59 13.28
CA PRO A 46 -13.11 -8.29 12.62
C PRO A 46 -13.80 -7.03 13.15
N GLU A 47 -13.63 -6.73 14.44
CA GLU A 47 -14.20 -5.53 15.08
C GLU A 47 -13.53 -4.24 14.60
N ASP A 48 -12.30 -4.33 14.11
CA ASP A 48 -11.51 -3.19 13.63
C ASP A 48 -11.61 -3.05 12.09
N LEU A 49 -12.34 -3.94 11.40
CA LEU A 49 -12.51 -3.92 9.94
C LEU A 49 -13.52 -2.84 9.50
N GLN A 50 -13.08 -1.59 9.62
CA GLN A 50 -13.79 -0.40 9.18
C GLN A 50 -12.97 0.42 8.19
N CYS A 51 -13.66 1.26 7.41
CA CYS A 51 -13.06 2.12 6.39
C CYS A 51 -11.96 3.00 6.99
N PHE A 52 -10.85 3.12 6.27
CA PHE A 52 -9.70 3.92 6.68
C PHE A 52 -10.04 5.38 6.95
N GLY A 53 -9.63 5.89 8.11
CA GLY A 53 -10.05 7.21 8.57
C GLY A 53 -9.32 7.71 9.80
N LYS A 54 -9.50 9.01 10.07
CA LYS A 54 -8.86 9.71 11.18
C LYS A 54 -9.37 9.18 12.54
N GLY A 55 -8.45 8.92 13.46
CA GLY A 55 -8.78 8.46 14.81
C GLY A 55 -9.11 6.97 14.93
N ILE A 56 -9.03 6.23 13.82
CA ILE A 56 -9.27 4.80 13.81
C ILE A 56 -8.01 4.06 14.27
N ARG A 57 -8.21 3.08 15.15
CA ARG A 57 -7.17 2.16 15.59
C ARG A 57 -7.42 0.79 14.96
N TYR A 58 -6.37 0.24 14.36
CA TYR A 58 -6.34 -1.08 13.77
C TYR A 58 -5.47 -1.99 14.62
N ARG A 59 -6.02 -3.10 15.11
CA ARG A 59 -5.26 -4.21 15.68
C ARG A 59 -5.13 -5.31 14.64
N HIS A 60 -3.95 -5.91 14.59
CA HIS A 60 -3.63 -7.01 13.69
C HIS A 60 -3.32 -8.26 14.48
N HIS A 61 -3.71 -9.42 13.94
CA HIS A 61 -3.05 -10.66 14.30
C HIS A 61 -1.62 -10.62 13.75
N PRO A 62 -0.60 -11.16 14.44
CA PRO A 62 0.74 -11.28 13.88
C PRO A 62 0.69 -12.02 12.53
N PHE A 63 1.27 -11.43 11.49
CA PHE A 63 1.24 -11.97 10.14
C PHE A 63 2.53 -11.65 9.39
N THR A 64 2.83 -12.48 8.40
CA THR A 64 3.93 -12.26 7.46
C THR A 64 3.32 -12.03 6.08
N VAL A 65 3.73 -10.95 5.43
CA VAL A 65 3.34 -10.67 4.05
C VAL A 65 4.40 -11.25 3.13
N ASN A 66 4.02 -12.24 2.32
CA ASN A 66 4.84 -12.74 1.23
C ASN A 66 4.30 -12.17 -0.08
N VAL A 67 5.16 -11.54 -0.87
CA VAL A 67 4.79 -10.99 -2.17
C VAL A 67 5.72 -11.60 -3.21
N ASP A 68 5.19 -12.55 -3.98
CA ASP A 68 5.90 -13.17 -5.09
C ASP A 68 5.54 -12.42 -6.37
N VAL A 69 6.55 -11.93 -7.09
CA VAL A 69 6.36 -11.17 -8.34
C VAL A 69 7.21 -11.80 -9.44
N GLU A 70 6.55 -12.23 -10.51
CA GLU A 70 7.25 -12.62 -11.74
C GLU A 70 7.66 -11.36 -12.51
N ALA A 71 8.97 -11.14 -12.66
CA ALA A 71 9.52 -10.02 -13.40
C ALA A 71 10.43 -10.51 -14.53
N LEU A 72 10.26 -9.95 -15.73
CA LEU A 72 11.11 -10.22 -16.90
C LEU A 72 12.50 -9.58 -16.81
N ILE A 73 12.73 -8.75 -15.77
CA ILE A 73 13.96 -7.99 -15.54
C ILE A 73 14.47 -8.22 -14.12
N ASN A 74 15.77 -8.03 -13.89
CA ASN A 74 16.34 -8.13 -12.55
C ASN A 74 15.81 -6.97 -11.67
N MET A 75 15.06 -7.35 -10.63
CA MET A 75 14.46 -6.45 -9.63
C MET A 75 15.24 -6.39 -8.32
N GLU A 76 16.43 -6.98 -8.24
CA GLU A 76 17.23 -6.97 -7.02
C GLU A 76 17.72 -5.55 -6.67
N GLY A 77 17.79 -5.29 -5.37
CA GLY A 77 18.34 -4.08 -4.79
C GLY A 77 17.44 -3.44 -3.74
N ARG A 78 17.76 -2.20 -3.39
CA ARG A 78 17.02 -1.42 -2.39
C ARG A 78 15.88 -0.65 -3.03
N TYR A 79 14.69 -0.80 -2.47
CA TYR A 79 13.47 -0.15 -2.90
C TYR A 79 12.76 0.52 -1.73
N LYS A 80 11.74 1.31 -2.07
CA LYS A 80 10.71 1.72 -1.12
C LYS A 80 9.36 1.78 -1.83
N PHE A 81 8.32 1.41 -1.12
CA PHE A 81 6.95 1.75 -1.50
C PHE A 81 6.64 3.15 -0.98
N VAL A 82 6.16 4.01 -1.86
CA VAL A 82 5.60 5.32 -1.51
C VAL A 82 4.10 5.25 -1.73
N THR A 83 3.33 5.32 -0.66
CA THR A 83 1.87 5.24 -0.70
C THR A 83 1.25 6.55 -0.26
N ILE A 84 0.34 7.07 -1.07
CA ILE A 84 -0.39 8.31 -0.85
C ILE A 84 -1.88 7.98 -0.71
N PHE A 85 -2.45 8.32 0.44
CA PHE A 85 -3.88 8.24 0.70
C PHE A 85 -4.49 9.64 0.59
N ARG A 86 -5.45 9.76 -0.31
CA ARG A 86 -6.29 10.95 -0.51
C ARG A 86 -7.72 10.58 -0.17
N ALA A 87 -8.37 11.41 0.62
CA ALA A 87 -9.77 11.25 0.98
C ALA A 87 -10.62 12.30 0.24
N TYR A 88 -11.84 11.91 -0.10
CA TYR A 88 -12.84 12.79 -0.70
C TYR A 88 -13.98 12.99 0.31
N ASP A 89 -14.60 14.17 0.31
CA ASP A 89 -15.81 14.43 1.09
C ASP A 89 -17.08 13.97 0.35
N GLU A 90 -18.24 14.19 0.97
CA GLU A 90 -19.55 13.78 0.43
C GLU A 90 -19.89 14.51 -0.89
N ASP A 91 -19.29 15.69 -1.13
CA ASP A 91 -19.42 16.46 -2.36
C ASP A 91 -18.35 16.07 -3.41
N ASN A 92 -17.62 14.98 -3.18
CA ASN A 92 -16.53 14.48 -4.01
C ASN A 92 -15.37 15.50 -4.17
N ARG A 93 -15.18 16.37 -3.17
CA ARG A 93 -14.04 17.30 -3.13
C ARG A 93 -12.88 16.66 -2.37
N LEU A 94 -11.68 16.87 -2.89
CA LEU A 94 -10.47 16.39 -2.27
C LEU A 94 -10.26 17.08 -0.92
N ARG A 95 -10.11 16.28 0.15
CA ARG A 95 -9.77 16.80 1.47
C ARG A 95 -8.31 17.28 1.51
N PRO A 96 -8.00 18.33 2.28
CA PRO A 96 -6.64 18.86 2.36
C PRO A 96 -5.67 17.89 3.06
N GLU A 97 -6.18 17.01 3.93
CA GLU A 97 -5.35 16.03 4.61
C GLU A 97 -4.96 14.89 3.67
N VAL A 98 -3.64 14.70 3.51
CA VAL A 98 -3.05 13.62 2.74
C VAL A 98 -2.12 12.83 3.66
N ILE A 99 -2.22 11.51 3.62
CA ILE A 99 -1.29 10.63 4.34
C ILE A 99 -0.28 10.08 3.34
N CYS A 100 1.00 10.31 3.61
CA CYS A 100 2.11 9.79 2.83
C CYS A 100 2.92 8.80 3.68
N LEU A 101 3.02 7.57 3.20
CA LEU A 101 3.78 6.50 3.85
C LEU A 101 4.93 6.06 2.94
N GLY A 102 6.12 5.94 3.52
CA GLY A 102 7.29 5.36 2.86
C GLY A 102 7.72 4.08 3.57
N VAL A 103 7.71 2.96 2.87
CA VAL A 103 8.16 1.66 3.40
C VAL A 103 9.41 1.22 2.64
N PRO A 104 10.62 1.42 3.17
CA PRO A 104 11.85 0.92 2.56
C PRO A 104 11.97 -0.60 2.72
N GLY A 105 12.58 -1.26 1.75
CA GLY A 105 12.86 -2.69 1.77
C GLY A 105 13.87 -3.09 0.70
N ASP A 106 14.44 -4.28 0.83
CA ASP A 106 15.35 -4.85 -0.17
C ASP A 106 14.63 -6.00 -0.89
N ILE A 107 14.63 -5.98 -2.23
CA ILE A 107 14.13 -7.08 -3.06
C ILE A 107 15.31 -7.99 -3.36
N ILE A 108 15.15 -9.26 -3.04
CA ILE A 108 16.11 -10.33 -3.30
C ILE A 108 15.52 -11.33 -4.30
N LYS A 109 16.37 -11.96 -5.10
CA LYS A 109 15.95 -13.08 -5.94
C LYS A 109 15.74 -14.32 -5.06
N VAL A 110 14.59 -14.99 -5.23
CA VAL A 110 14.26 -16.29 -4.60
C VAL A 110 14.58 -17.43 -5.55
#